data_AF-A0A944BWP4-F1
#
_entry.id   AF-A0A944BWP4-F1
#
_cell.length_a   1.000
_cell.length_b   1.000
_cell.length_c   1.000
_cell.angle_alpha   90.00
_cell.angle_beta   90.00
_cell.angle_gamma   90.00
#
_symmetry.space_group_name_H-M   'P 1'
#
loop_
_entity.id
_entity.type
_entity.pdbx_description
1 polymer ?
#
loop_
_entity_poly.entity_id
_entity_poly.type
_entity_poly.pdbx_seq_one_letter_code
_entity_poly.pdbx_strand_id
1 'polypeptide(L)'
;LVRQCQEQNPTDAFPPIHTSETGEVRSLTQNDLIEQLQTDYDTVGIDETVVVVRSNKQAGIYNQGIRARILDFEDVLNRGDRVMVVKNNYFWAEQLAATLPKGETLPFSFIANGDVAVVERLRNVHTQHGFLFGEAVLRFPDYDDFELTARVLLSTLTSESPSLTAAESHELYEHVLEDYAHIRDRRKRFRALREDPYYNALQLKYAYAVTCHKAQGGQWERVYVDAGFVPEMDRAFLRWFYTALTRTTERVYLVGGVPKK
;
A
#
# COMPACT_ATOMS: atom_id res chain seq x y z
N LEU A 1 -9.66 22.06 -15.53
CA LEU A 1 -8.59 22.01 -16.57
C LEU A 1 -8.29 20.57 -17.01
N VAL A 2 -7.61 19.73 -16.23
CA VAL A 2 -7.25 18.36 -16.68
C VAL A 2 -8.48 17.52 -17.10
N ARG A 3 -9.59 17.61 -16.34
CA ARG A 3 -10.86 16.96 -16.70
C ARG A 3 -11.44 17.43 -18.05
N GLN A 4 -11.32 18.72 -18.38
CA GLN A 4 -11.78 19.26 -19.67
C GLN A 4 -10.89 18.80 -20.82
N CYS A 5 -9.57 18.69 -20.60
CA CYS A 5 -8.63 18.12 -21.58
C CYS A 5 -8.85 16.62 -21.83
N GLN A 6 -9.47 15.89 -20.89
CA GLN A 6 -9.83 14.49 -21.11
C GLN A 6 -11.01 14.32 -22.07
N GLU A 7 -11.89 15.32 -22.18
CA GLU A 7 -13.08 15.30 -23.05
C GLU A 7 -12.75 15.77 -24.47
N GLN A 8 -11.79 16.69 -24.63
CA GLN A 8 -11.29 17.15 -25.93
C GLN A 8 -10.20 16.20 -26.49
N ASN A 9 -9.92 16.22 -27.79
CA ASN A 9 -8.88 15.36 -28.37
C ASN A 9 -7.49 15.67 -27.73
N PRO A 10 -6.75 14.67 -27.23
CA PRO A 10 -5.53 14.83 -26.43
C PRO A 10 -4.32 15.34 -27.21
N THR A 11 -4.48 15.62 -28.51
CA THR A 11 -3.35 15.94 -29.40
C THR A 11 -2.82 17.35 -29.22
N ASP A 12 -3.61 18.32 -28.75
CA ASP A 12 -3.25 19.72 -29.02
C ASP A 12 -2.60 20.49 -27.85
N ALA A 13 -2.77 20.12 -26.57
CA ALA A 13 -1.94 20.65 -25.49
C ALA A 13 -2.19 19.93 -24.15
N PHE A 14 -1.13 19.62 -23.42
CA PHE A 14 -1.23 19.38 -21.98
C PHE A 14 -1.73 20.68 -21.32
N PRO A 15 -2.68 20.64 -20.38
CA PRO A 15 -3.17 21.87 -19.74
C PRO A 15 -2.00 22.62 -19.11
N PRO A 16 -1.91 23.95 -19.26
CA PRO A 16 -0.88 24.71 -18.57
C PRO A 16 -1.07 24.54 -17.06
N ILE A 17 -0.04 24.01 -16.39
CA ILE A 17 0.01 23.90 -14.93
C ILE A 17 0.95 24.97 -14.43
N HIS A 18 0.41 25.90 -13.65
CA HIS A 18 1.18 26.93 -13.00
C HIS A 18 1.60 26.44 -11.62
N THR A 19 2.90 26.39 -11.40
CA THR A 19 3.49 26.08 -10.09
C THR A 19 3.95 27.35 -9.41
N SER A 20 3.78 27.44 -8.09
CA SER A 20 4.31 28.53 -7.27
C SER A 20 4.95 27.95 -6.02
N GLU A 21 6.03 28.54 -5.50
CA GLU A 21 6.67 28.12 -4.25
C GLU A 21 5.73 28.23 -3.05
N THR A 22 4.76 29.15 -3.08
CA THR A 22 3.79 29.38 -2.00
C THR A 22 2.40 28.87 -2.32
N GLY A 23 2.16 28.40 -3.55
CA GLY A 23 0.84 27.93 -4.00
C GLY A 23 0.50 26.51 -3.56
N GLU A 24 -0.71 26.08 -3.92
CA GLU A 24 -1.21 24.71 -3.70
C GLU A 24 -0.49 23.69 -4.60
N VAL A 25 -0.11 24.10 -5.82
CA VAL A 25 0.66 23.27 -6.76
C VAL A 25 2.10 23.76 -6.79
N ARG A 26 3.03 22.92 -6.35
CA ARG A 26 4.46 23.25 -6.26
C ARG A 26 5.29 22.33 -7.13
N SER A 27 6.37 22.86 -7.71
CA SER A 27 7.38 22.06 -8.39
C SER A 27 8.49 21.74 -7.41
N LEU A 28 8.94 20.49 -7.36
CA LEU A 28 10.01 20.06 -6.46
C LEU A 28 11.09 19.35 -7.25
N THR A 29 12.37 19.66 -7.00
CA THR A 29 13.46 18.88 -7.58
C THR A 29 13.60 17.56 -6.84
N GLN A 30 14.30 16.59 -7.43
CA GLN A 30 14.58 15.32 -6.74
C GLN A 30 15.49 15.51 -5.52
N ASN A 31 16.32 16.55 -5.50
CA ASN A 31 17.24 16.81 -4.39
C ASN A 31 16.51 17.35 -3.16
N ASP A 32 15.46 18.16 -3.38
CA ASP A 32 14.69 18.79 -2.31
C ASP A 32 13.61 17.86 -1.73
N LEU A 33 13.39 16.71 -2.38
CA LEU A 33 12.32 15.75 -2.03
C LEU A 33 12.39 15.27 -0.59
N ILE A 34 13.58 14.88 -0.12
CA ILE A 34 13.76 14.30 1.21
C ILE A 34 13.47 15.34 2.30
N GLU A 35 14.07 16.52 2.17
CA GLU A 35 13.90 17.63 3.12
C GLU A 35 12.44 18.10 3.17
N GLN A 36 11.78 18.21 2.01
CA GLN A 36 10.38 18.62 1.95
C GLN A 36 9.45 17.55 2.54
N LEU A 37 9.70 16.25 2.28
CA LEU A 37 8.93 15.16 2.91
C LEU A 37 9.08 15.16 4.43
N GLN A 38 10.30 15.34 4.94
CA GLN A 38 10.55 15.48 6.38
C GLN A 38 9.76 16.65 6.97
N THR A 39 9.83 17.82 6.33
CA THR A 39 9.10 19.01 6.75
C THR A 39 7.59 18.77 6.81
N ASP A 40 7.02 18.14 5.78
CA ASP A 40 5.58 17.87 5.74
C ASP A 40 5.17 16.77 6.75
N TYR A 41 5.99 15.74 6.96
CA TYR A 41 5.77 14.76 8.03
C TYR A 41 5.73 15.42 9.42
N ASP A 42 6.64 16.36 9.69
CA ASP A 42 6.66 17.11 10.96
C ASP A 42 5.47 18.08 11.10
N THR A 43 4.94 18.57 9.98
CA THR A 43 3.89 19.61 9.98
C THR A 43 2.49 19.02 10.04
N VAL A 44 2.20 18.01 9.21
CA VAL A 44 0.85 17.45 9.03
C VAL A 44 0.73 15.99 9.46
N GLY A 45 1.87 15.31 9.66
CA GLY A 45 1.91 13.89 9.95
C GLY A 45 2.16 13.02 8.71
N ILE A 46 2.67 11.82 8.96
CA ILE A 46 2.96 10.81 7.94
C ILE A 46 1.65 10.24 7.36
N ASP A 47 0.58 10.19 8.15
CA ASP A 47 -0.76 9.78 7.76
C ASP A 47 -1.41 10.70 6.73
N GLU A 48 -1.11 12.00 6.79
CA GLU A 48 -1.62 13.03 5.88
C GLU A 48 -0.68 13.32 4.70
N THR A 49 0.36 12.50 4.52
CA THR A 49 1.35 12.69 3.46
C THR A 49 1.54 11.40 2.66
N VAL A 50 1.44 11.50 1.33
CA VAL A 50 1.63 10.34 0.44
C VAL A 50 2.42 10.68 -0.82
N VAL A 51 3.18 9.70 -1.32
CA VAL A 51 3.75 9.75 -2.66
C VAL A 51 2.92 8.91 -3.63
N VAL A 52 2.51 9.51 -4.74
CA VAL A 52 1.77 8.86 -5.82
C VAL A 52 2.68 8.68 -7.02
N VAL A 53 2.81 7.42 -7.47
CA VAL A 53 3.67 7.01 -8.58
C VAL A 53 2.92 6.20 -9.63
N ARG A 54 3.56 5.95 -10.78
CA ARG A 54 2.94 5.21 -11.90
C ARG A 54 3.04 3.69 -11.81
N SER A 55 4.06 3.17 -11.14
CA SER A 55 4.35 1.74 -11.12
C SER A 55 4.66 1.20 -9.72
N ASN A 56 4.38 -0.09 -9.49
CA ASN A 56 4.73 -0.76 -8.23
C ASN A 56 6.23 -0.76 -7.97
N LYS A 57 7.05 -0.86 -9.03
CA LYS A 57 8.51 -0.76 -8.92
C LYS A 57 8.94 0.59 -8.35
N GLN A 58 8.41 1.70 -8.89
CA GLN A 58 8.66 3.02 -8.33
C GLN A 58 8.14 3.14 -6.89
N ALA A 59 6.97 2.58 -6.59
CA ALA A 59 6.40 2.61 -5.24
C ALA A 59 7.34 1.88 -4.27
N GLY A 60 7.89 0.73 -4.65
CA GLY A 60 8.88 0.01 -3.86
C GLY A 60 10.14 0.82 -3.60
N ILE A 61 10.68 1.51 -4.62
CA ILE A 61 11.87 2.37 -4.49
C ILE A 61 11.60 3.53 -3.52
N TYR A 62 10.48 4.24 -3.69
CA TYR A 62 10.12 5.34 -2.80
C TYR A 62 9.90 4.86 -1.37
N ASN A 63 9.13 3.79 -1.18
CA ASN A 63 8.87 3.23 0.14
C ASN A 63 10.18 2.86 0.86
N GLN A 64 11.11 2.18 0.18
CA GLN A 64 12.40 1.85 0.80
C GLN A 64 13.26 3.09 1.04
N GLY A 65 13.24 4.07 0.13
CA GLY A 65 13.96 5.32 0.30
C GLY A 65 13.47 6.12 1.50
N ILE A 66 12.15 6.25 1.66
CA ILE A 66 11.51 6.93 2.79
C ILE A 66 11.87 6.21 4.09
N ARG A 67 11.70 4.89 4.14
CA ARG A 67 12.05 4.09 5.32
C ARG A 67 13.50 4.28 5.73
N ALA A 68 14.43 4.10 4.80
CA ALA A 68 15.85 4.11 5.12
C ALA A 68 16.44 5.50 5.35
N ARG A 69 15.90 6.56 4.72
CA ARG A 69 16.52 7.90 4.73
C ARG A 69 15.77 8.95 5.55
N ILE A 70 14.48 8.72 5.80
CA ILE A 70 13.64 9.67 6.54
C ILE A 70 13.27 9.10 7.91
N LEU A 71 12.97 7.80 7.97
CA LEU A 71 12.49 7.13 9.19
C LEU A 71 13.58 6.32 9.90
N ASP A 72 14.76 6.19 9.31
CA ASP A 72 15.87 5.36 9.80
C ASP A 72 15.47 3.90 10.12
N PHE A 73 14.59 3.35 9.28
CA PHE A 73 14.05 1.99 9.38
C PHE A 73 14.87 1.00 8.57
N GLU A 74 15.57 0.09 9.26
CA GLU A 74 16.47 -0.90 8.62
C GLU A 74 15.88 -2.31 8.54
N ASP A 75 15.06 -2.71 9.53
CA ASP A 75 14.47 -4.05 9.57
C ASP A 75 13.44 -4.31 8.46
N VAL A 76 13.09 -5.58 8.28
CA VAL A 76 12.03 -6.01 7.32
C VAL A 76 10.67 -5.38 7.62
N LEU A 77 10.41 -5.01 8.87
CA LEU A 77 9.22 -4.27 9.30
C LEU A 77 9.54 -3.68 10.68
N ASN A 78 9.39 -2.37 10.83
CA ASN A 78 9.69 -1.66 12.08
C ASN A 78 8.41 -1.26 12.81
N ARG A 79 8.50 -1.03 14.12
CA ARG A 79 7.40 -0.39 14.84
C ARG A 79 7.17 1.01 14.27
N GLY A 80 5.93 1.36 13.98
CA GLY A 80 5.55 2.59 13.30
C GLY A 80 5.50 2.47 11.78
N ASP A 81 5.92 1.34 11.17
CA ASP A 81 5.80 1.19 9.72
C ASP A 81 4.33 1.28 9.28
N ARG A 82 4.07 2.05 8.22
CA ARG A 82 2.76 2.08 7.57
C ARG A 82 2.70 1.03 6.47
N VAL A 83 1.74 0.13 6.58
CA VAL A 83 1.51 -0.95 5.61
C VAL A 83 0.08 -0.96 5.10
N MET A 84 -0.08 -1.38 3.86
CA MET A 84 -1.37 -1.58 3.20
C MET A 84 -1.60 -3.07 2.97
N VAL A 85 -2.79 -3.54 3.30
CA VAL A 85 -3.25 -4.89 2.99
C VAL A 85 -3.61 -4.96 1.50
N VAL A 86 -3.03 -5.90 0.76
CA VAL A 86 -3.20 -5.96 -0.71
C VAL A 86 -4.19 -7.02 -1.21
N LYS A 87 -4.81 -7.76 -0.28
CA LYS A 87 -5.80 -8.80 -0.58
C LYS A 87 -6.79 -8.92 0.57
N ASN A 88 -8.09 -9.03 0.24
CA ASN A 88 -9.13 -9.23 1.25
C ASN A 88 -8.85 -10.47 2.09
N ASN A 89 -9.01 -10.35 3.40
CA ASN A 89 -8.80 -11.44 4.35
C ASN A 89 -9.95 -11.49 5.36
N TYR A 90 -10.72 -12.58 5.28
CA TYR A 90 -11.86 -12.85 6.19
C TYR A 90 -11.42 -13.67 7.40
N PHE A 91 -10.39 -14.50 7.23
CA PHE A 91 -9.95 -15.48 8.22
C PHE A 91 -9.65 -14.83 9.58
N TRP A 92 -8.84 -13.77 9.63
CA TRP A 92 -8.45 -13.18 10.91
C TRP A 92 -9.61 -12.52 11.64
N ALA A 93 -10.53 -11.88 10.91
CA ALA A 93 -11.74 -11.31 11.50
C ALA A 93 -12.67 -12.41 12.02
N GLU A 94 -12.86 -13.50 11.27
CA GLU A 94 -13.66 -14.65 11.70
C GLU A 94 -13.07 -15.34 12.95
N GLN A 95 -11.74 -15.55 12.97
CA GLN A 95 -11.05 -16.15 14.13
C GLN A 95 -11.22 -15.30 15.38
N LEU A 96 -11.09 -13.98 15.27
CA LEU A 96 -11.23 -13.08 16.40
C LEU A 96 -12.70 -12.95 16.83
N ALA A 97 -13.64 -12.88 15.89
CA ALA A 97 -15.06 -12.86 16.21
C ALA A 97 -15.50 -14.12 16.99
N ALA A 98 -14.91 -15.28 16.68
CA ALA A 98 -15.20 -16.54 17.37
C ALA A 98 -14.73 -16.57 18.84
N THR A 99 -13.82 -15.68 19.25
CA THR A 99 -13.34 -15.58 20.64
C THR A 99 -14.10 -14.54 21.46
N LEU A 100 -14.93 -13.70 20.82
CA LEU A 100 -15.70 -12.67 21.50
C LEU A 100 -16.84 -13.26 22.35
N PRO A 101 -17.21 -12.60 23.46
CA PRO A 101 -18.43 -12.92 24.21
C PRO A 101 -19.69 -12.81 23.34
N LYS A 102 -20.72 -13.59 23.71
CA LYS A 102 -22.01 -13.55 23.00
C LYS A 102 -22.62 -12.14 23.04
N GLY A 103 -22.88 -11.58 21.87
CA GLY A 103 -23.49 -10.26 21.70
C GLY A 103 -22.51 -9.15 21.35
N GLU A 104 -21.21 -9.42 21.40
CA GLU A 104 -20.17 -8.49 20.92
C GLU A 104 -19.83 -8.77 19.46
N THR A 105 -19.47 -7.72 18.73
CA THR A 105 -19.11 -7.78 17.31
C THR A 105 -17.87 -6.93 17.04
N LEU A 106 -17.05 -7.38 16.10
CA LEU A 106 -15.94 -6.59 15.59
C LEU A 106 -16.42 -5.37 14.80
N PRO A 107 -15.63 -4.28 14.74
CA PRO A 107 -15.94 -3.11 13.92
C PRO A 107 -15.94 -3.42 12.41
N PHE A 108 -15.37 -4.55 11.99
CA PHE A 108 -15.32 -5.01 10.62
C PHE A 108 -15.57 -6.52 10.51
N SER A 109 -16.12 -6.96 9.37
CA SER A 109 -16.33 -8.38 9.06
C SER A 109 -15.14 -9.05 8.35
N PHE A 110 -14.21 -8.26 7.80
CA PHE A 110 -13.00 -8.70 7.13
C PHE A 110 -12.03 -7.53 7.00
N ILE A 111 -10.78 -7.83 6.67
CA ILE A 111 -9.75 -6.83 6.38
C ILE A 111 -9.71 -6.65 4.87
N ALA A 112 -9.96 -5.43 4.39
CA ALA A 112 -10.11 -5.15 2.97
C ALA A 112 -8.78 -4.87 2.27
N ASN A 113 -8.76 -5.11 0.96
CA ASN A 113 -7.68 -4.66 0.10
C ASN A 113 -7.69 -3.13 0.02
N GLY A 114 -6.61 -2.51 0.49
CA GLY A 114 -6.48 -1.07 0.62
C GLY A 114 -6.42 -0.61 2.06
N ASP A 115 -6.84 -1.43 3.03
CA ASP A 115 -6.78 -1.08 4.45
C ASP A 115 -5.33 -0.78 4.84
N VAL A 116 -5.14 0.38 5.47
CA VAL A 116 -3.85 0.80 5.99
C VAL A 116 -3.78 0.50 7.48
N ALA A 117 -2.65 -0.06 7.90
CA ALA A 117 -2.35 -0.31 9.30
C ALA A 117 -0.98 0.26 9.67
N VAL A 118 -0.82 0.57 10.94
CA VAL A 118 0.45 0.90 11.57
C VAL A 118 0.95 -0.33 12.32
N VAL A 119 2.21 -0.65 12.14
CA VAL A 119 2.85 -1.79 12.81
C VAL A 119 3.17 -1.43 14.25
N GLU A 120 2.54 -2.09 15.21
CA GLU A 120 2.86 -1.91 16.63
C GLU A 120 3.94 -2.87 17.12
N ARG A 121 4.01 -4.06 16.51
CA ARG A 121 4.99 -5.08 16.87
C ARG A 121 5.18 -6.09 15.74
N LEU A 122 6.42 -6.56 15.59
CA LEU A 122 6.74 -7.74 14.78
C LEU A 122 7.49 -8.75 15.65
N ARG A 123 7.13 -10.03 15.51
CA ARG A 123 7.82 -11.16 16.17
C ARG A 123 7.76 -12.41 15.30
N ASN A 124 8.50 -13.44 15.70
CA ASN A 124 8.50 -14.74 15.03
C ASN A 124 8.77 -14.63 13.52
N VAL A 125 9.80 -13.88 13.12
CA VAL A 125 10.21 -13.79 11.72
C VAL A 125 10.92 -15.08 11.32
N HIS A 126 10.42 -15.78 10.31
CA HIS A 126 10.96 -17.07 9.87
C HIS A 126 10.59 -17.39 8.42
N THR A 127 11.37 -18.26 7.79
CA THR A 127 11.06 -18.82 6.48
C THR A 127 10.25 -20.10 6.63
N GLN A 128 9.14 -20.23 5.91
CA GLN A 128 8.29 -21.42 5.88
C GLN A 128 7.62 -21.50 4.49
N HIS A 129 7.38 -22.71 3.96
CA HIS A 129 6.78 -22.92 2.63
C HIS A 129 7.46 -22.17 1.47
N GLY A 130 8.73 -21.77 1.61
CA GLY A 130 9.46 -20.99 0.60
C GLY A 130 9.31 -19.47 0.73
N PHE A 131 8.57 -18.98 1.73
CA PHE A 131 8.32 -17.55 1.95
C PHE A 131 8.74 -17.08 3.34
N LEU A 132 8.99 -15.77 3.47
CA LEU A 132 9.28 -15.12 4.74
C LEU A 132 7.97 -14.68 5.40
N PHE A 133 7.73 -15.14 6.62
CA PHE A 133 6.58 -14.81 7.43
C PHE A 133 7.00 -14.11 8.73
N GLY A 134 6.04 -13.42 9.33
CA GLY A 134 6.13 -12.92 10.70
C GLY A 134 4.76 -12.93 11.37
N GLU A 135 4.73 -12.69 12.67
CA GLU A 135 3.51 -12.36 13.39
C GLU A 135 3.56 -10.88 13.76
N ALA A 136 2.59 -10.11 13.28
CA ALA A 136 2.51 -8.68 13.50
C ALA A 136 1.30 -8.32 14.35
N VAL A 137 1.48 -7.33 15.22
CA VAL A 137 0.37 -6.56 15.81
C VAL A 137 0.20 -5.33 14.93
N LEU A 138 -0.97 -5.22 14.31
CA LEU A 138 -1.34 -4.18 13.37
C LEU A 138 -2.46 -3.34 13.98
N ARG A 139 -2.25 -2.03 14.09
CA ARG A 139 -3.27 -1.06 14.48
C ARG A 139 -3.89 -0.46 13.24
N PHE A 140 -5.22 -0.48 13.13
CA PHE A 140 -5.97 0.04 11.98
C PHE A 140 -6.67 1.35 12.35
N PRO A 141 -6.14 2.51 11.95
CA PRO A 141 -6.71 3.81 12.30
C PRO A 141 -8.16 3.99 11.82
N ASP A 142 -8.47 3.47 10.63
CA ASP A 142 -9.80 3.55 10.01
C ASP A 142 -10.88 2.74 10.75
N TYR A 143 -10.47 1.88 11.68
CA TYR A 143 -11.34 1.05 12.50
C TYR A 143 -11.25 1.42 13.98
N ASP A 144 -11.23 2.71 14.31
CA ASP A 144 -11.16 3.21 15.70
C ASP A 144 -9.92 2.67 16.44
N ASP A 145 -8.77 2.75 15.76
CA ASP A 145 -7.48 2.24 16.23
C ASP A 145 -7.48 0.76 16.66
N PHE A 146 -8.32 -0.06 16.02
CA PHE A 146 -8.40 -1.49 16.34
C PHE A 146 -7.06 -2.20 16.15
N GLU A 147 -6.61 -2.91 17.18
CA GLU A 147 -5.40 -3.74 17.12
C GLU A 147 -5.74 -5.20 16.81
N LEU A 148 -5.07 -5.75 15.79
CA LEU A 148 -5.16 -7.15 15.39
C LEU A 148 -3.80 -7.81 15.39
N THR A 149 -3.70 -8.98 16.01
CA THR A 149 -2.54 -9.87 15.82
C THR A 149 -2.81 -10.83 14.67
N ALA A 150 -1.93 -10.86 13.67
CA ALA A 150 -2.07 -11.74 12.51
C ALA A 150 -0.72 -12.24 12.00
N ARG A 151 -0.73 -13.39 11.33
CA ARG A 151 0.42 -13.80 10.51
C ARG A 151 0.47 -12.95 9.26
N VAL A 152 1.65 -12.42 8.95
CA VAL A 152 1.91 -11.57 7.79
C VAL A 152 2.93 -12.24 6.88
N LEU A 153 2.72 -12.09 5.58
CA LEU A 153 3.62 -12.55 4.54
C LEU A 153 4.58 -11.40 4.19
N LEU A 154 5.78 -11.46 4.76
CA LEU A 154 6.78 -10.39 4.62
C LEU A 154 7.42 -10.38 3.23
N SER A 155 7.47 -11.53 2.54
CA SER A 155 7.97 -11.62 1.16
C SER A 155 7.26 -10.69 0.17
N THR A 156 5.99 -10.32 0.42
CA THR A 156 5.29 -9.41 -0.49
C THR A 156 5.73 -7.96 -0.34
N LEU A 157 6.33 -7.54 0.77
CA LEU A 157 6.65 -6.13 1.05
C LEU A 157 7.54 -5.50 -0.03
N THR A 158 8.51 -6.27 -0.55
CA THR A 158 9.51 -5.80 -1.53
C THR A 158 9.28 -6.31 -2.95
N SER A 159 8.25 -7.15 -3.17
CA SER A 159 7.92 -7.67 -4.50
C SER A 159 7.52 -6.53 -5.47
N GLU A 160 7.80 -6.67 -6.77
CA GLU A 160 7.30 -5.75 -7.79
C GLU A 160 5.84 -6.03 -8.17
N SER A 161 5.33 -7.22 -7.82
CA SER A 161 3.93 -7.59 -8.02
C SER A 161 3.03 -6.95 -6.96
N PRO A 162 1.77 -6.61 -7.28
CA PRO A 162 0.86 -5.96 -6.33
C PRO A 162 0.52 -6.84 -5.12
N SER A 163 0.60 -8.15 -5.30
CA SER A 163 0.40 -9.22 -4.32
C SER A 163 1.27 -10.40 -4.74
N LEU A 164 1.15 -11.56 -4.09
CA LEU A 164 1.67 -12.80 -4.68
C LEU A 164 1.17 -12.97 -6.11
N THR A 165 2.06 -13.40 -6.99
CA THR A 165 1.74 -13.82 -8.34
C THR A 165 0.89 -15.09 -8.32
N ALA A 166 0.32 -15.46 -9.47
CA ALA A 166 -0.42 -16.71 -9.60
C ALA A 166 0.47 -17.93 -9.32
N ALA A 167 1.74 -17.90 -9.76
CA ALA A 167 2.70 -18.96 -9.52
C ALA A 167 3.04 -19.09 -8.02
N GLU A 168 3.40 -17.98 -7.36
CA GLU A 168 3.70 -17.99 -5.92
C GLU A 168 2.48 -18.37 -5.08
N SER A 169 1.27 -17.93 -5.47
CA SER A 169 0.03 -18.31 -4.80
C SER A 169 -0.25 -19.81 -4.93
N HIS A 170 0.07 -20.41 -6.09
CA HIS A 170 -0.05 -21.83 -6.31
C HIS A 170 1.01 -22.62 -5.51
N GLU A 171 2.25 -22.14 -5.48
CA GLU A 171 3.32 -22.73 -4.68
C GLU A 171 2.98 -22.74 -3.19
N LEU A 172 2.54 -21.61 -2.63
CA LEU A 172 2.08 -21.55 -1.24
C LEU A 172 0.92 -22.52 -1.00
N TYR A 173 -0.02 -22.61 -1.93
CA TYR A 173 -1.14 -23.55 -1.84
C TYR A 173 -0.66 -25.01 -1.77
N GLU A 174 0.22 -25.44 -2.67
CA GLU A 174 0.72 -26.82 -2.69
C GLU A 174 1.53 -27.13 -1.43
N HIS A 175 2.46 -26.25 -1.04
CA HIS A 175 3.31 -26.46 0.13
C HIS A 175 2.52 -26.51 1.44
N VAL A 176 1.48 -25.71 1.61
CA VAL A 176 0.62 -25.80 2.81
C VAL A 176 -0.27 -27.05 2.73
N LEU A 177 -0.75 -27.42 1.54
CA LEU A 177 -1.59 -28.61 1.37
C LEU A 177 -0.84 -29.91 1.71
N GLU A 178 0.47 -29.95 1.49
CA GLU A 178 1.36 -31.06 1.84
C GLU A 178 1.36 -31.37 3.35
N ASP A 179 1.26 -30.35 4.22
CA ASP A 179 1.17 -30.55 5.68
C ASP A 179 -0.06 -31.40 6.06
N TYR A 180 -1.11 -31.34 5.23
CA TYR A 180 -2.36 -32.06 5.41
C TYR A 180 -2.45 -33.35 4.57
N ALA A 181 -1.34 -33.82 3.97
CA ALA A 181 -1.32 -35.02 3.13
C ALA A 181 -1.81 -36.30 3.86
N HIS A 182 -1.64 -36.34 5.18
CA HIS A 182 -2.11 -37.42 6.05
C HIS A 182 -3.65 -37.54 6.10
N ILE A 183 -4.39 -36.47 5.80
CA ILE A 183 -5.86 -36.47 5.77
C ILE A 183 -6.33 -37.10 4.45
N ARG A 184 -6.85 -38.33 4.48
CA ARG A 184 -7.31 -39.05 3.27
C ARG A 184 -8.54 -38.44 2.61
N ASP A 185 -9.47 -37.91 3.42
CA ASP A 185 -10.68 -37.28 2.92
C ASP A 185 -10.36 -35.91 2.31
N ARG A 186 -10.59 -35.79 1.00
CA ARG A 186 -10.30 -34.57 0.24
C ARG A 186 -11.03 -33.35 0.81
N ARG A 187 -12.32 -33.46 1.17
CA ARG A 187 -13.09 -32.32 1.68
C ARG A 187 -12.56 -31.84 3.03
N LYS A 188 -12.19 -32.78 3.91
CA LYS A 188 -11.57 -32.45 5.21
C LYS A 188 -10.21 -31.80 5.02
N ARG A 189 -9.39 -32.29 4.09
CA ARG A 189 -8.08 -31.71 3.78
C ARG A 189 -8.21 -30.27 3.28
N PHE A 190 -9.12 -30.02 2.33
CA PHE A 190 -9.38 -28.68 1.84
C PHE A 190 -9.91 -27.74 2.92
N ARG A 191 -10.70 -28.24 3.88
CA ARG A 191 -11.15 -27.44 5.02
C ARG A 191 -9.97 -27.03 5.91
N ALA A 192 -9.10 -27.97 6.24
CA ALA A 192 -7.91 -27.71 7.07
C ALA A 192 -7.00 -26.65 6.42
N LEU A 193 -6.75 -26.75 5.11
CA LEU A 193 -6.03 -25.72 4.36
C LEU A 193 -6.70 -24.34 4.47
N ARG A 194 -8.03 -24.25 4.34
CA ARG A 194 -8.76 -22.97 4.42
C ARG A 194 -8.71 -22.36 5.82
N GLU A 195 -8.45 -23.16 6.84
CA GLU A 195 -8.29 -22.73 8.23
C GLU A 195 -6.80 -22.53 8.59
N ASP A 196 -5.88 -22.72 7.64
CA ASP A 196 -4.43 -22.65 7.89
C ASP A 196 -3.93 -21.20 7.98
N PRO A 197 -3.20 -20.81 9.04
CA PRO A 197 -2.73 -19.44 9.19
C PRO A 197 -1.62 -19.00 8.21
N TYR A 198 -0.82 -19.91 7.63
CA TYR A 198 0.13 -19.56 6.57
C TYR A 198 -0.59 -19.29 5.26
N TYR A 199 -1.58 -20.12 4.91
CA TYR A 199 -2.42 -19.89 3.72
C TYR A 199 -3.22 -18.59 3.83
N ASN A 200 -3.66 -18.24 5.03
CA ASN A 200 -4.40 -17.02 5.35
C ASN A 200 -3.52 -15.86 5.85
N ALA A 201 -2.20 -15.90 5.67
CA ALA A 201 -1.35 -14.79 6.06
C ALA A 201 -1.72 -13.50 5.31
N LEU A 202 -1.70 -12.37 6.02
CA LEU A 202 -1.93 -11.06 5.40
C LEU A 202 -0.79 -10.72 4.45
N GLN A 203 -1.14 -10.37 3.22
CA GLN A 203 -0.18 -9.85 2.25
C GLN A 203 -0.11 -8.34 2.40
N LEU A 204 1.10 -7.83 2.60
CA LEU A 204 1.36 -6.43 2.90
C LEU A 204 2.27 -5.77 1.86
N LYS A 205 2.08 -4.47 1.69
CA LYS A 205 3.01 -3.52 1.05
C LYS A 205 3.23 -2.33 1.95
N TYR A 206 4.36 -1.65 1.84
CA TYR A 206 4.52 -0.34 2.47
C TYR A 206 3.57 0.68 1.84
N ALA A 207 3.11 1.62 2.66
CA ALA A 207 2.03 2.55 2.31
C ALA A 207 2.45 4.03 2.25
N TYR A 208 3.76 4.35 2.23
CA TYR A 208 4.24 5.72 2.08
C TYR A 208 4.14 6.21 0.62
N ALA A 209 4.35 5.28 -0.31
CA ALA A 209 4.22 5.50 -1.74
C ALA A 209 3.30 4.45 -2.37
N VAL A 210 2.36 4.90 -3.18
CA VAL A 210 1.32 4.06 -3.78
C VAL A 210 1.08 4.39 -5.25
N THR A 211 0.48 3.47 -5.99
CA THR A 211 0.00 3.74 -7.34
C THR A 211 -1.39 4.38 -7.31
N CYS A 212 -1.78 5.14 -8.34
CA CYS A 212 -3.12 5.78 -8.39
C CYS A 212 -4.29 4.80 -8.18
N HIS A 213 -4.17 3.55 -8.66
CA HIS A 213 -5.19 2.53 -8.45
C HIS A 213 -5.38 2.15 -6.97
N LYS A 214 -4.34 2.34 -6.15
CA LYS A 214 -4.34 2.11 -4.70
C LYS A 214 -4.61 3.39 -3.90
N ALA A 215 -4.38 4.57 -4.50
CA ALA A 215 -4.76 5.85 -3.93
C ALA A 215 -6.25 6.19 -4.16
N GLN A 216 -6.96 5.43 -4.99
CA GLN A 216 -8.34 5.71 -5.35
C GLN A 216 -9.25 5.56 -4.12
N GLY A 217 -9.83 6.68 -3.68
CA GLY A 217 -10.66 6.75 -2.47
C GLY A 217 -9.96 7.39 -1.27
N GLY A 218 -8.62 7.35 -1.22
CA GLY A 218 -7.84 8.06 -0.21
C GLY A 218 -7.68 9.55 -0.53
N GLN A 219 -7.56 10.36 0.50
CA GLN A 219 -7.26 11.79 0.43
C GLN A 219 -6.20 12.11 1.48
N TRP A 220 -5.29 13.03 1.15
CA TRP A 220 -4.17 13.41 1.99
C TRP A 220 -3.97 14.92 1.92
N GLU A 221 -3.56 15.55 3.02
CA GLU A 221 -3.22 16.98 3.04
C GLU A 221 -2.03 17.32 2.12
N ARG A 222 -1.06 16.41 2.00
CA ARG A 222 0.15 16.55 1.19
C ARG A 222 0.31 15.37 0.22
N VAL A 223 0.34 15.66 -1.08
CA VAL A 223 0.54 14.66 -2.13
C VAL A 223 1.76 14.96 -2.98
N TYR A 224 2.68 14.03 -3.10
CA TYR A 224 3.82 14.12 -4.00
C TYR A 224 3.55 13.27 -5.23
N VAL A 225 3.52 13.88 -6.41
CA VAL A 225 3.28 13.19 -7.67
C VAL A 225 4.59 13.07 -8.43
N ASP A 226 5.08 11.84 -8.57
CA ASP A 226 6.19 11.51 -9.46
C ASP A 226 5.67 10.73 -10.66
N ALA A 227 5.61 11.41 -11.80
CA ALA A 227 5.21 10.83 -13.07
C ALA A 227 6.34 10.00 -13.74
N GLY A 228 7.58 10.13 -13.27
CA GLY A 228 8.77 9.60 -13.90
C GLY A 228 8.92 10.07 -15.35
N PHE A 229 9.51 9.23 -16.19
CA PHE A 229 9.59 9.49 -17.61
C PHE A 229 8.24 9.28 -18.29
N VAL A 230 7.75 10.31 -18.99
CA VAL A 230 6.48 10.31 -19.71
C VAL A 230 6.77 10.52 -21.21
N PRO A 231 6.98 9.45 -21.99
CA PRO A 231 7.33 9.58 -23.40
C PRO A 231 6.17 10.15 -24.22
N GLU A 232 4.93 9.81 -23.85
CA GLU A 232 3.73 10.27 -24.52
C GLU A 232 2.68 10.74 -23.50
N MET A 233 2.14 11.92 -23.75
CA MET A 233 1.13 12.58 -22.92
C MET A 233 -0.28 12.22 -23.40
N ASP A 234 -0.61 10.94 -23.39
CA ASP A 234 -1.87 10.43 -23.93
C ASP A 234 -3.07 10.60 -22.98
N ARG A 235 -4.28 10.18 -23.41
CA ARG A 235 -5.48 10.24 -22.54
C ARG A 235 -5.30 9.41 -21.27
N ALA A 236 -4.56 8.30 -21.33
CA ALA A 236 -4.35 7.45 -20.16
C ALA A 236 -3.50 8.19 -19.12
N PHE A 237 -2.43 8.86 -19.55
CA PHE A 237 -1.62 9.71 -18.68
C PHE A 237 -2.45 10.85 -18.07
N LEU A 238 -3.24 11.58 -18.87
CA LEU A 238 -4.09 12.67 -18.36
C LEU A 238 -5.10 12.20 -17.31
N ARG A 239 -5.65 10.98 -17.45
CA ARG A 239 -6.52 10.36 -16.44
C ARG A 239 -5.77 10.01 -15.17
N TRP A 240 -4.60 9.38 -15.32
CA TRP A 240 -3.73 9.05 -14.20
C TRP A 240 -3.33 10.31 -13.42
N PHE A 241 -2.87 11.34 -14.13
CA PHE A 241 -2.39 12.58 -13.55
C PHE A 241 -3.50 13.37 -12.86
N TYR A 242 -4.70 13.46 -13.46
CA TYR A 242 -5.88 14.01 -12.79
C TYR A 242 -6.23 13.26 -11.50
N THR A 243 -6.16 11.94 -11.53
CA THR A 243 -6.43 11.10 -10.35
C THR A 243 -5.42 11.42 -9.25
N ALA A 244 -4.13 11.48 -9.58
CA ALA A 244 -3.05 11.83 -8.65
C ALA A 244 -3.25 13.22 -8.03
N LEU A 245 -3.50 14.24 -8.85
CA LEU A 245 -3.72 15.61 -8.37
C LEU A 245 -4.94 15.72 -7.44
N THR A 246 -6.03 15.00 -7.74
CA THR A 246 -7.26 15.07 -6.92
C THR A 246 -7.21 14.24 -5.64
N ARG A 247 -6.06 13.64 -5.32
CA ARG A 247 -5.84 13.01 -4.00
C ARG A 247 -5.50 14.03 -2.92
N THR A 248 -5.03 15.24 -3.28
CA THR A 248 -4.71 16.25 -2.28
C THR A 248 -5.96 16.99 -1.81
N THR A 249 -6.01 17.32 -0.52
CA THR A 249 -6.98 18.24 0.06
C THR A 249 -6.44 19.66 0.21
N GLU A 250 -5.11 19.85 0.20
CA GLU A 250 -4.48 21.16 0.33
C GLU A 250 -3.32 21.37 -0.66
N ARG A 251 -2.27 20.54 -0.62
CA ARG A 251 -1.05 20.79 -1.40
C ARG A 251 -0.57 19.59 -2.19
N VAL A 252 -0.12 19.86 -3.41
CA VAL A 252 0.49 18.87 -4.30
C VAL A 252 1.87 19.33 -4.76
N TYR A 253 2.84 18.42 -4.69
CA TYR A 253 4.20 18.61 -5.16
C TYR A 253 4.43 17.77 -6.42
N LEU A 254 4.87 18.39 -7.51
CA LEU A 254 5.26 17.72 -8.73
C LEU A 254 6.76 17.44 -8.70
N VAL A 255 7.12 16.19 -8.45
CA VAL A 255 8.52 15.76 -8.32
C VAL A 255 9.14 15.68 -9.71
N GLY A 256 10.28 16.35 -9.91
CA GLY A 256 10.88 16.53 -11.24
C GLY A 256 10.20 17.61 -12.09
N GLY A 257 9.21 18.30 -11.52
CA GLY A 257 8.49 19.42 -12.14
C GLY A 257 7.30 19.02 -13.01
N VAL A 258 6.72 20.01 -13.68
CA VAL A 258 5.58 19.80 -14.59
C VAL A 258 6.00 18.87 -15.73
N PRO A 259 5.27 17.77 -16.01
CA PRO A 259 5.57 16.88 -17.13
C PRO A 259 5.66 17.66 -18.45
N LYS A 260 6.78 17.51 -19.16
CA LYS A 260 7.03 18.16 -20.46
C LYS A 260 6.96 17.11 -21.58
N LYS A 261 6.55 17.54 -22.79
CA LYS A 261 6.71 16.74 -24.02
C LYS A 261 8.20 16.64 -24.38
#